data_AF-A0AAN6H7A9-F1
#
_entry.id   AF-A0AAN6H7A9-F1
#
_cell.length_a   1.000
_cell.length_b   1.000
_cell.length_c   1.000
_cell.angle_alpha   90.00
_cell.angle_beta   90.00
_cell.angle_gamma   90.00
#
_symmetry.space_group_name_H-M   'P 1'
#
loop_
_entity.id
_entity.type
_entity.pdbx_description
1 polymer ?
#
loop_
_entity_poly.entity_id
_entity_poly.type
_entity_poly.pdbx_seq_one_letter_code
_entity_poly.pdbx_strand_id
1 'polypeptide(L)'
;MAFPTTTAAQLFSISIALLASGGIASLSLFAVPLLQSQPASRSLPQTRWLFSRGSHTFPQAAFLSSAGFSYLAWTSASSGSFGDFIGLVAKGGRVSGYVAAAVLTLSIAPVTMVGMIPTNFALIQKNEDLGGARSEKSARDGDAKPGLRSAEESVNAKGVVAELTDLSGPQERTTEDSSEEDDREVRELLGKFAALNGVRAVLMGLGGVVGLWTALAA
;
A
#
# COMPACT_ATOMS: atom_id res chain seq x y z
N MET A 1 12.03 -29.90 -15.66
CA MET A 1 11.88 -28.91 -16.74
C MET A 1 10.83 -27.92 -16.28
N ALA A 2 11.18 -26.65 -16.04
CA ALA A 2 10.19 -25.65 -15.61
C ALA A 2 9.22 -25.39 -16.77
N PHE A 3 7.91 -25.47 -16.50
CA PHE A 3 6.91 -25.12 -17.51
C PHE A 3 6.93 -23.59 -17.71
N PRO A 4 6.69 -23.08 -18.95
CA PRO A 4 6.68 -21.63 -19.23
C PRO A 4 5.78 -20.84 -18.27
N THR A 5 4.69 -21.45 -17.82
CA THR A 5 3.73 -20.89 -16.85
C THR A 5 4.34 -20.69 -15.46
N THR A 6 5.20 -21.60 -14.99
CA THR A 6 5.88 -21.45 -13.69
C THR A 6 6.94 -20.36 -13.72
N THR A 7 7.68 -20.23 -14.83
CA THR A 7 8.67 -19.16 -15.00
C THR A 7 8.01 -17.78 -15.07
N ALA A 8 6.90 -17.66 -15.82
CA ALA A 8 6.13 -16.42 -15.86
C ALA A 8 5.58 -16.04 -14.47
N ALA A 9 5.00 -17.00 -13.75
CA ALA A 9 4.49 -16.75 -12.40
C ALA A 9 5.59 -16.32 -11.42
N GLN A 10 6.79 -16.92 -11.48
CA GLN A 10 7.95 -16.48 -10.70
C GLN A 10 8.31 -15.04 -11.01
N LEU A 11 8.54 -14.74 -12.30
CA LEU A 11 8.93 -13.40 -12.75
C LEU A 11 7.94 -12.34 -12.27
N PHE A 12 6.64 -12.50 -12.57
CA PHE A 12 5.64 -11.51 -12.21
C PHE A 12 5.48 -11.36 -10.69
N SER A 13 5.40 -12.46 -9.94
CA SER A 13 5.17 -12.39 -8.48
C SER A 13 6.33 -11.69 -7.77
N ILE A 14 7.57 -12.02 -8.15
CA ILE A 14 8.79 -11.42 -7.58
C ILE A 14 8.89 -9.95 -7.98
N SER A 15 8.75 -9.63 -9.27
CA SER A 15 8.85 -8.25 -9.75
C SER A 15 7.78 -7.35 -9.12
N ILE A 16 6.53 -7.82 -9.04
CA ILE A 16 5.44 -7.06 -8.41
C ILE A 16 5.76 -6.81 -6.93
N ALA A 17 6.19 -7.82 -6.17
CA ALA A 17 6.52 -7.65 -4.76
C ALA A 17 7.67 -6.65 -4.55
N LEU A 18 8.78 -6.80 -5.27
CA LEU A 18 9.95 -5.94 -5.09
C LEU A 18 9.69 -4.50 -5.56
N LEU A 19 8.98 -4.30 -6.68
CA LEU A 19 8.59 -2.97 -7.14
C LEU A 19 7.60 -2.30 -6.16
N ALA A 20 6.62 -3.05 -5.66
CA ALA A 20 5.69 -2.54 -4.66
C ALA A 20 6.41 -2.17 -3.36
N SER A 21 7.33 -3.02 -2.89
CA SER A 21 8.19 -2.73 -1.74
C SER A 21 8.97 -1.44 -1.92
N GLY A 22 9.63 -1.26 -3.08
CA GLY A 22 10.37 -0.04 -3.41
C GLY A 22 9.46 1.19 -3.45
N GLY A 23 8.29 1.09 -4.08
CA GLY A 23 7.30 2.17 -4.11
C GLY A 23 6.81 2.57 -2.72
N ILE A 24 6.48 1.60 -1.86
CA ILE A 24 6.07 1.85 -0.47
C ILE A 24 7.22 2.49 0.33
N ALA A 25 8.44 1.98 0.19
CA ALA A 25 9.62 2.52 0.87
C ALA A 25 9.90 3.97 0.45
N SER A 26 9.78 4.28 -0.84
CA SER A 26 9.99 5.64 -1.36
C SER A 26 9.02 6.66 -0.77
N LEU A 27 7.77 6.26 -0.50
CA LEU A 27 6.82 7.14 0.20
C LEU A 27 7.32 7.48 1.61
N SER A 28 7.78 6.48 2.37
CA SER A 28 8.26 6.70 3.74
C SER A 28 9.60 7.43 3.80
N LEU A 29 10.54 7.11 2.91
CA LEU A 29 11.92 7.60 2.98
C LEU A 29 12.13 8.95 2.29
N PHE A 30 11.31 9.28 1.29
CA PHE A 30 11.47 10.53 0.52
C PHE A 30 10.24 11.42 0.59
N ALA A 31 9.05 10.90 0.29
CA ALA A 31 7.85 11.72 0.22
C ALA A 31 7.44 12.27 1.60
N VAL A 32 7.45 11.44 2.66
CA VAL A 32 7.06 11.91 3.99
C VAL A 32 7.97 13.01 4.54
N PRO A 33 9.32 12.90 4.50
CA PRO A 33 10.18 14.00 4.92
C PRO A 33 9.92 15.31 4.15
N LEU A 34 9.63 15.21 2.85
CA LEU A 34 9.26 16.38 2.04
C LEU A 34 7.90 16.96 2.44
N LEU A 35 6.92 16.12 2.79
CA LEU A 35 5.60 16.56 3.26
C LEU A 35 5.69 17.19 4.65
N GLN A 36 6.50 16.63 5.55
CA GLN A 36 6.74 17.16 6.90
C GLN A 36 7.46 18.51 6.88
N SER A 37 8.16 18.88 5.81
CA SER A 37 8.79 20.21 5.71
C SER A 37 7.81 21.32 5.32
N GLN A 38 6.56 20.98 4.98
CA GLN A 38 5.53 21.93 4.58
C GLN A 38 4.47 22.12 5.67
N PRO A 39 3.78 23.27 5.70
CA PRO A 39 2.58 23.46 6.51
C PRO A 39 1.51 22.41 6.18
N ALA A 40 0.68 22.05 7.16
CA ALA A 40 -0.43 21.11 7.02
C ALA A 40 -1.36 21.47 5.85
N SER A 41 -1.64 22.76 5.67
CA SER A 41 -2.45 23.27 4.56
C SER A 41 -1.91 22.89 3.17
N ARG A 42 -0.61 22.61 3.02
CA ARG A 42 -0.01 22.12 1.76
C ARG A 42 0.28 20.62 1.76
N SER A 43 0.68 20.05 2.90
CA SER A 43 1.04 18.63 2.97
C SER A 43 -0.16 17.71 2.98
N LEU A 44 -1.30 18.12 3.54
CA LEU A 44 -2.50 17.30 3.64
C LEU A 44 -3.11 16.91 2.27
N PRO A 45 -3.34 17.83 1.31
CA PRO A 45 -3.91 17.44 0.02
C PRO A 45 -2.95 16.59 -0.81
N GLN A 46 -1.63 16.85 -0.72
CA GLN A 46 -0.60 16.02 -1.34
C GLN A 46 -0.61 14.60 -0.74
N THR A 47 -0.71 14.49 0.58
CA THR A 47 -0.84 13.21 1.29
C THR A 47 -2.11 12.49 0.86
N ARG A 48 -3.25 13.18 0.78
CA ARG A 48 -4.53 12.61 0.36
C ARG A 48 -4.49 12.07 -1.06
N TRP A 49 -3.84 12.79 -1.98
CA TRP A 49 -3.65 12.38 -3.38
C TRP A 49 -2.79 11.11 -3.50
N LEU A 50 -1.67 11.07 -2.76
CA LEU A 50 -0.78 9.89 -2.69
C LEU A 50 -1.51 8.69 -2.07
N PHE A 51 -2.22 8.91 -0.96
CA PHE A 51 -2.98 7.86 -0.26
C PHE A 51 -4.04 7.24 -1.17
N SER A 52 -4.81 8.06 -1.89
CA SER A 52 -5.84 7.58 -2.82
C SER A 52 -5.25 6.59 -3.82
N ARG A 53 -4.17 6.95 -4.51
CA ARG A 53 -3.53 6.10 -5.53
C ARG A 53 -2.84 4.89 -4.92
N GLY A 54 -2.17 5.08 -3.79
CA GLY A 54 -1.51 3.98 -3.07
C GLY A 54 -2.49 2.90 -2.61
N SER A 55 -3.68 3.29 -2.15
CA SER A 55 -4.74 2.37 -1.72
C SER A 55 -5.31 1.52 -2.85
N HIS A 56 -5.19 1.97 -4.10
CA HIS A 56 -5.59 1.24 -5.31
C HIS A 56 -4.44 0.57 -6.06
N THR A 57 -3.21 0.68 -5.54
CA THR A 57 -2.02 0.10 -6.18
C THR A 57 -1.41 -1.01 -5.33
N PHE A 58 -1.10 -0.72 -4.06
CA PHE A 58 -0.31 -1.62 -3.24
C PHE A 58 -1.08 -2.85 -2.72
N PRO A 59 -2.36 -2.74 -2.30
CA PRO A 59 -3.15 -3.92 -1.96
C PRO A 59 -3.31 -4.90 -3.13
N GLN A 60 -3.48 -4.37 -4.35
CA GLN A 60 -3.62 -5.14 -5.59
C GLN A 60 -2.29 -5.83 -5.92
N ALA A 61 -1.17 -5.11 -5.80
CA ALA A 61 0.16 -5.69 -5.96
C ALA A 61 0.41 -6.83 -4.96
N ALA A 62 0.05 -6.63 -3.69
CA ALA A 62 0.18 -7.65 -2.66
C ALA A 62 -0.66 -8.88 -2.96
N PHE A 63 -1.92 -8.68 -3.35
CA PHE A 63 -2.82 -9.77 -3.73
C PHE A 63 -2.30 -10.54 -4.93
N LEU A 64 -1.93 -9.85 -6.01
CA LEU A 64 -1.43 -10.49 -7.24
C LEU A 64 -0.14 -11.27 -7.00
N SER A 65 0.80 -10.69 -6.26
CA SER A 65 2.06 -11.38 -5.91
C SER A 65 1.81 -12.58 -5.01
N SER A 66 0.97 -12.42 -3.98
CA SER A 66 0.62 -13.51 -3.05
C SER A 66 -0.10 -14.66 -3.77
N ALA A 67 -1.03 -14.35 -4.69
CA ALA A 67 -1.72 -15.34 -5.51
C ALA A 67 -0.74 -16.11 -6.41
N GLY A 68 0.20 -15.40 -7.05
CA GLY A 68 1.23 -16.04 -7.87
C GLY A 68 2.18 -16.93 -7.08
N PHE A 69 2.62 -16.50 -5.89
CA PHE A 69 3.38 -17.36 -4.97
C PHE A 69 2.58 -18.57 -4.49
N SER A 70 1.29 -18.41 -4.20
CA SER A 70 0.41 -19.51 -3.82
C SER A 70 0.27 -20.54 -4.96
N TYR A 71 0.13 -20.06 -6.20
CA TYR A 71 0.14 -20.92 -7.39
C TYR A 71 1.47 -21.68 -7.56
N LEU A 72 2.60 -21.03 -7.32
CA LEU A 72 3.92 -21.68 -7.34
C LEU A 72 4.10 -22.72 -6.24
N ALA A 73 3.57 -22.47 -5.04
CA ALA A 73 3.55 -23.43 -3.96
C ALA A 73 2.72 -24.68 -4.34
N TRP A 74 1.52 -24.46 -4.89
CA TRP A 74 0.63 -25.54 -5.33
C TRP A 74 1.25 -26.40 -6.43
N THR A 75 1.82 -25.77 -7.46
CA THR A 75 2.46 -26.49 -8.57
C THR A 75 3.78 -27.17 -8.19
N SER A 76 4.40 -26.75 -7.08
CA SER A 76 5.56 -27.44 -6.50
C SER A 76 5.18 -28.63 -5.61
N ALA A 77 3.90 -28.79 -5.28
CA ALA A 77 3.41 -29.92 -4.51
C ALA A 77 3.14 -31.10 -5.46
N SER A 78 3.87 -32.21 -5.26
CA SER A 78 3.75 -33.41 -6.10
C SER A 78 2.48 -34.25 -5.82
N SER A 79 1.61 -33.84 -4.90
CA SER A 79 0.44 -34.60 -4.41
C SER A 79 -0.84 -33.75 -4.49
N GLY A 80 -1.96 -34.39 -4.85
CA GLY A 80 -3.29 -33.78 -4.87
C GLY A 80 -4.04 -33.82 -3.53
N SER A 81 -3.45 -34.39 -2.47
CA SER A 81 -4.06 -34.45 -1.12
C SER A 81 -3.67 -33.24 -0.29
N PHE A 82 -4.65 -32.65 0.41
CA PHE A 82 -4.42 -31.54 1.34
C PHE A 82 -3.49 -31.92 2.50
N GLY A 83 -3.58 -33.16 3.02
CA GLY A 83 -2.73 -33.62 4.11
C GLY A 83 -1.24 -33.67 3.72
N ASP A 84 -0.96 -34.07 2.49
CA ASP A 84 0.41 -34.10 1.96
C ASP A 84 0.94 -32.69 1.71
N PHE A 85 0.10 -31.77 1.25
CA PHE A 85 0.45 -30.36 1.09
C PHE A 85 0.89 -29.74 2.42
N ILE A 86 0.10 -29.94 3.49
CA ILE A 86 0.47 -29.48 4.83
C ILE A 86 1.77 -30.13 5.31
N GLY A 87 1.95 -31.42 5.06
CA GLY A 87 3.20 -32.12 5.34
C GLY A 87 4.40 -31.52 4.60
N LEU A 88 4.25 -31.11 3.34
CA LEU A 88 5.30 -30.46 2.54
C LEU A 88 5.62 -29.05 3.04
N VAL A 89 4.62 -28.27 3.45
CA VAL A 89 4.84 -26.98 4.11
C VAL A 89 5.67 -27.16 5.38
N ALA A 90 5.31 -28.15 6.22
CA ALA A 90 6.02 -28.42 7.47
C ALA A 90 7.46 -28.95 7.27
N LYS A 91 7.70 -29.71 6.19
CA LYS A 91 9.03 -30.25 5.85
C LYS A 91 9.99 -29.22 5.25
N GLY A 92 9.51 -28.03 4.87
CA GLY A 92 10.33 -27.00 4.23
C GLY A 92 10.50 -27.21 2.72
N GLY A 93 11.49 -26.52 2.14
CA GLY A 93 11.76 -26.56 0.69
C GLY A 93 10.84 -25.64 -0.12
N ARG A 94 10.62 -25.95 -1.40
CA ARG A 94 9.99 -25.05 -2.38
C ARG A 94 8.55 -24.67 -2.01
N VAL A 95 7.75 -25.63 -1.56
CA VAL A 95 6.36 -25.38 -1.13
C VAL A 95 6.33 -24.41 0.04
N SER A 96 7.11 -24.68 1.09
CA SER A 96 7.20 -23.79 2.27
C SER A 96 7.72 -22.40 1.91
N GLY A 97 8.73 -22.29 1.04
CA GLY A 97 9.30 -21.01 0.65
C GLY A 97 8.29 -20.12 -0.09
N TYR A 98 7.55 -20.69 -1.05
CA TYR A 98 6.50 -19.95 -1.74
C TYR A 98 5.29 -19.63 -0.86
N VAL A 99 4.90 -20.52 0.06
CA VAL A 99 3.88 -20.20 1.07
C VAL A 99 4.33 -19.04 1.96
N ALA A 100 5.59 -19.06 2.44
CA ALA A 100 6.13 -17.97 3.24
C ALA A 100 6.14 -16.65 2.46
N ALA A 101 6.54 -16.66 1.19
CA ALA A 101 6.48 -15.48 0.32
C ALA A 101 5.05 -14.95 0.16
N ALA A 102 4.07 -15.84 -0.06
CA ALA A 102 2.66 -15.48 -0.18
C ALA A 102 2.11 -14.86 1.11
N VAL A 103 2.44 -15.42 2.27
CA VAL A 103 2.01 -14.92 3.58
C VAL A 103 2.66 -13.57 3.88
N LEU A 104 3.97 -13.42 3.66
CA LEU A 104 4.70 -12.17 3.90
C LEU A 104 4.15 -11.02 3.04
N THR A 105 3.93 -11.25 1.75
CA THR A 105 3.35 -10.23 0.86
C THR A 105 1.93 -9.83 1.29
N LEU A 106 1.08 -10.78 1.67
CA LEU A 106 -0.29 -10.49 2.09
C LEU A 106 -0.37 -9.89 3.51
N SER A 107 0.65 -10.09 4.35
CA SER A 107 0.71 -9.59 5.72
C SER A 107 0.73 -8.05 5.84
N ILE A 108 0.91 -7.33 4.74
CA ILE A 108 0.71 -5.87 4.74
C ILE A 108 -0.75 -5.48 5.08
N ALA A 109 -1.71 -6.38 4.83
CA ALA A 109 -3.13 -6.15 5.11
C ALA A 109 -3.40 -5.98 6.61
N PRO A 110 -3.03 -6.92 7.51
CA PRO A 110 -3.21 -6.71 8.94
C PRO A 110 -2.43 -5.51 9.49
N VAL A 111 -1.22 -5.21 8.98
CA VAL A 111 -0.51 -3.96 9.36
C VAL A 111 -1.34 -2.73 9.00
N THR A 112 -1.97 -2.73 7.84
CA THR A 112 -2.83 -1.63 7.40
C THR A 112 -4.07 -1.53 8.29
N MET A 113 -4.80 -2.64 8.46
CA MET A 113 -6.07 -2.68 9.18
C MET A 113 -5.93 -2.32 10.65
N VAL A 114 -4.92 -2.86 11.33
CA VAL A 114 -4.75 -2.68 12.78
C VAL A 114 -3.93 -1.43 13.10
N GLY A 115 -2.88 -1.17 12.33
CA GLY A 115 -1.93 -0.10 12.65
C GLY A 115 -2.22 1.23 11.95
N MET A 116 -2.53 1.20 10.65
CA MET A 116 -2.52 2.41 9.83
C MET A 116 -3.86 3.11 9.67
N ILE A 117 -4.98 2.37 9.66
CA ILE A 117 -6.32 2.96 9.46
C ILE A 117 -6.57 4.16 10.38
N PRO A 118 -6.31 4.10 11.70
CA PRO A 118 -6.55 5.25 12.58
C PRO A 118 -5.73 6.49 12.20
N THR A 119 -4.45 6.31 11.89
CA THR A 119 -3.55 7.41 11.49
C THR A 119 -3.96 8.00 10.14
N ASN A 120 -4.33 7.15 9.17
CA ASN A 120 -4.82 7.61 7.87
C ASN A 120 -6.13 8.39 8.02
N PHE A 121 -7.05 7.91 8.85
CA PHE A 121 -8.34 8.58 9.04
C PHE A 121 -8.16 9.93 9.75
N ALA A 122 -7.25 10.04 10.72
CA ALA A 122 -6.91 11.33 11.31
C ALA A 122 -6.35 12.33 10.28
N LEU A 123 -5.41 11.90 9.43
CA LEU A 123 -4.86 12.73 8.35
C LEU A 123 -5.94 13.14 7.34
N ILE A 124 -6.81 12.21 6.95
CA ILE A 124 -7.90 12.49 6.00
C ILE A 124 -8.91 13.43 6.61
N GLN A 125 -9.31 13.23 7.87
CA GLN A 125 -10.24 14.11 8.55
C GLN A 125 -9.68 15.53 8.61
N LYS A 126 -8.42 15.69 9.01
CA LYS A 126 -7.77 17.02 9.04
C LYS A 126 -7.72 17.68 7.66
N ASN A 127 -7.50 16.88 6.61
CA ASN A 127 -7.55 17.36 5.24
C ASN A 127 -8.95 17.90 4.89
N GLU A 128 -10.01 17.13 5.18
CA GLU A 128 -11.39 17.56 4.93
C GLU A 128 -11.78 18.78 5.78
N ASP A 129 -11.37 18.83 7.04
CA ASP A 129 -11.66 19.93 7.97
C ASP A 129 -11.07 21.27 7.47
N LEU A 130 -9.91 21.24 6.81
CA LEU A 130 -9.29 22.42 6.20
C LEU A 130 -9.76 22.67 4.75
N GLY A 131 -10.65 21.83 4.20
CA GLY A 131 -11.15 21.95 2.84
C GLY A 131 -10.17 21.49 1.76
N GLY A 132 -9.35 20.49 2.09
CA GLY A 132 -8.56 19.74 1.13
C GLY A 132 -9.41 18.66 0.43
N ALA A 133 -9.05 18.36 -0.81
CA ALA A 133 -9.66 17.36 -1.66
C ALA A 133 -8.59 16.34 -2.10
N ARG A 134 -9.05 15.20 -2.65
CA ARG A 134 -8.15 14.11 -3.08
C ARG A 134 -7.38 14.37 -4.38
N SER A 135 -7.75 15.40 -5.13
CA SER A 135 -7.07 15.84 -6.34
C SER A 135 -7.46 17.26 -6.71
N GLU A 136 -6.67 17.89 -7.58
CA GLU A 136 -6.97 19.18 -8.17
C GLU A 136 -8.31 19.16 -8.92
N LYS A 137 -8.60 18.08 -9.66
CA LYS A 137 -9.91 17.91 -10.31
C LYS A 137 -11.05 17.87 -9.28
N SER A 138 -10.92 17.06 -8.22
CA SER A 138 -11.93 16.99 -7.16
C SER A 138 -12.17 18.35 -6.52
N ALA A 139 -11.10 19.12 -6.27
CA ALA A 139 -11.20 20.47 -5.72
C ALA A 139 -12.02 21.40 -6.64
N ARG A 140 -11.76 21.37 -7.97
CA ARG A 140 -12.52 22.14 -8.97
C ARG A 140 -13.98 21.72 -9.06
N ASP A 141 -14.27 20.44 -8.87
CA ASP A 141 -15.62 19.87 -8.91
C ASP A 141 -16.41 20.16 -7.61
N GLY A 142 -15.82 20.89 -6.65
CA GLY A 142 -16.49 21.41 -5.47
C GLY A 142 -16.25 20.61 -4.19
N ASP A 143 -15.31 19.65 -4.20
CA ASP A 143 -14.97 18.83 -3.02
C ASP A 143 -14.05 19.55 -2.03
N ALA A 144 -13.43 20.67 -2.41
CA ALA A 144 -12.56 21.46 -1.53
C ALA A 144 -13.41 22.39 -0.64
N LYS A 145 -14.11 21.81 0.35
CA LYS A 145 -14.94 22.55 1.30
C LYS A 145 -14.69 22.06 2.73
N PRO A 146 -14.41 22.95 3.68
CA PRO A 146 -14.17 22.60 5.08
C PRO A 146 -15.31 21.76 5.68
N GLY A 147 -14.96 20.61 6.25
CA GLY A 147 -15.90 19.72 6.94
C GLY A 147 -16.97 19.11 6.03
N LEU A 148 -16.78 19.11 4.71
CA LEU A 148 -17.75 18.55 3.76
C LEU A 148 -17.99 17.06 3.98
N ARG A 149 -16.95 16.31 4.38
CA ARG A 149 -16.99 14.86 4.56
C ARG A 149 -16.29 14.44 5.83
N SER A 150 -16.76 13.32 6.38
CA SER A 150 -15.95 12.53 7.30
C SER A 150 -14.82 11.81 6.58
N ALA A 151 -13.80 11.36 7.33
CA ALA A 151 -12.73 10.52 6.78
C ALA A 151 -13.27 9.25 6.11
N GLU A 152 -14.28 8.61 6.71
CA GLU A 152 -14.89 7.41 6.15
C GLU A 152 -15.60 7.69 4.83
N GLU A 153 -16.37 8.78 4.75
CA GLU A 153 -17.01 9.22 3.50
C GLU A 153 -15.98 9.60 2.43
N SER A 154 -14.89 10.27 2.81
CA SER A 154 -13.80 10.63 1.89
C SER A 154 -13.13 9.38 1.29
N VAL A 155 -13.00 8.30 2.06
CA VAL A 155 -12.46 7.01 1.58
C VAL A 155 -13.49 6.24 0.75
N ASN A 156 -14.75 6.22 1.19
CA ASN A 156 -15.81 5.41 0.59
C ASN A 156 -16.57 6.09 -0.55
N ALA A 157 -16.27 7.34 -0.88
CA ALA A 157 -16.95 8.12 -1.92
C ALA A 157 -16.86 7.45 -3.31
N LYS A 158 -17.78 6.51 -3.56
CA LYS A 158 -17.97 5.81 -4.83
C LYS A 158 -18.53 6.77 -5.87
N GLY A 159 -17.93 6.77 -7.06
CA GLY A 159 -18.47 7.45 -8.24
C GLY A 159 -18.14 8.94 -8.38
N VAL A 160 -17.35 9.53 -7.47
CA VAL A 160 -17.09 10.98 -7.50
C VAL A 160 -15.82 11.35 -8.29
N VAL A 161 -14.80 10.47 -8.39
CA VAL A 161 -13.69 10.55 -9.38
C VAL A 161 -13.08 9.15 -9.53
N ALA A 162 -12.68 8.71 -10.73
CA ALA A 162 -11.98 7.45 -10.92
C ALA A 162 -10.47 7.63 -10.70
N GLU A 163 -9.94 7.14 -9.56
CA GLU A 163 -8.57 7.35 -9.06
C GLU A 163 -7.47 6.97 -10.06
N LEU A 164 -7.74 6.01 -10.95
CA LEU A 164 -6.82 5.57 -12.01
C LEU A 164 -6.91 6.41 -13.29
N THR A 165 -8.03 7.10 -13.49
CA THR A 165 -8.28 7.92 -14.70
C THR A 165 -8.10 9.42 -14.46
N ASP A 166 -8.08 9.83 -13.20
CA ASP A 166 -7.76 11.21 -12.83
C ASP A 166 -6.25 11.44 -12.94
N LEU A 167 -5.88 12.05 -14.05
CA LEU A 167 -4.51 12.44 -14.37
C LEU A 167 -4.12 13.79 -13.74
N SER A 168 -5.03 14.45 -13.01
CA SER A 168 -4.71 15.68 -12.32
C SER A 168 -3.79 15.44 -11.11
N GLY A 169 -3.02 16.48 -10.78
CA GLY A 169 -2.13 16.48 -9.63
C GLY A 169 -2.86 16.58 -8.29
N PRO A 170 -2.11 16.63 -7.18
CA PRO A 170 -2.68 17.01 -5.90
C PRO A 170 -3.22 18.44 -5.97
N GLN A 171 -4.24 18.73 -5.18
CA GLN A 171 -4.58 20.12 -4.87
C GLN A 171 -3.35 20.78 -4.21
N GLU A 172 -3.01 22.00 -4.62
CA GLU A 172 -1.79 22.66 -4.15
C GLU A 172 -1.85 23.01 -2.65
N ARG A 173 -3.03 23.44 -2.19
CA ARG A 173 -3.30 23.86 -0.81
C ARG A 173 -4.79 23.70 -0.46
N THR A 174 -5.08 23.39 0.79
CA THR A 174 -6.41 23.46 1.41
C THR A 174 -7.03 24.86 1.27
N THR A 175 -8.35 24.97 1.41
CA THR A 175 -9.03 26.28 1.34
C THR A 175 -8.79 27.13 2.58
N GLU A 176 -8.66 26.48 3.75
CA GLU A 176 -8.29 27.13 5.00
C GLU A 176 -6.79 27.00 5.26
N ASP A 177 -6.21 28.03 5.88
CA ASP A 177 -4.84 27.98 6.36
C ASP A 177 -4.72 27.08 7.60
N SER A 178 -3.55 26.46 7.76
CA SER A 178 -3.25 25.66 8.95
C SER A 178 -2.63 26.52 10.04
N SER A 179 -2.98 26.22 11.29
CA SER A 179 -2.32 26.76 12.47
C SER A 179 -1.00 26.04 12.77
N GLU A 180 -0.18 26.60 13.66
CA GLU A 180 1.04 25.93 14.14
C GLU A 180 0.74 24.60 14.84
N GLU A 181 -0.42 24.50 15.52
CA GLU A 181 -0.86 23.27 16.16
C GLU A 181 -1.20 22.19 15.13
N ASP A 182 -1.91 22.58 14.06
CA ASP A 182 -2.23 21.67 12.94
C ASP A 182 -0.94 21.18 12.26
N ASP A 183 0.01 22.08 12.03
CA ASP A 183 1.31 21.76 11.41
C ASP A 183 2.10 20.76 12.25
N ARG A 184 2.09 20.90 13.58
CA ARG A 184 2.73 19.95 14.50
C ARG A 184 2.02 18.60 14.51
N GLU A 185 0.69 18.59 14.64
CA GLU A 185 -0.11 17.37 14.67
C GLU A 185 0.07 16.56 13.37
N VAL A 186 -0.04 17.22 12.22
CA VAL A 186 0.13 16.57 10.91
C VAL A 186 1.55 16.04 10.74
N ARG A 187 2.57 16.76 11.20
CA ARG A 187 3.96 16.28 11.18
C ARG A 187 4.12 14.98 11.97
N GLU A 188 3.55 14.89 13.16
CA GLU A 188 3.59 13.69 14.00
C GLU A 188 2.83 12.52 13.35
N LEU A 189 1.63 12.78 12.84
CA LEU A 189 0.82 11.79 12.12
C LEU A 189 1.54 11.25 10.88
N LEU A 190 2.17 12.12 10.09
CA LEU A 190 2.99 11.74 8.94
C LEU A 190 4.19 10.88 9.34
N GLY A 191 4.84 11.19 10.47
CA GLY A 191 5.94 10.38 11.00
C GLY A 191 5.48 8.97 11.40
N LYS A 192 4.33 8.89 12.09
CA LYS A 192 3.70 7.60 12.43
C LYS A 192 3.29 6.82 11.18
N PHE A 193 2.72 7.49 10.19
CA PHE A 193 2.40 6.90 8.89
C PHE A 193 3.67 6.34 8.23
N ALA A 194 4.77 7.10 8.16
CA ALA A 194 6.02 6.65 7.56
C ALA A 194 6.57 5.39 8.22
N ALA A 195 6.55 5.32 9.56
CA ALA A 195 7.01 4.16 10.30
C ALA A 195 6.18 2.90 9.99
N LEU A 196 4.85 3.01 10.08
CA LEU A 196 3.94 1.88 9.79
C LEU A 196 4.00 1.45 8.31
N ASN A 197 4.10 2.42 7.41
CA ASN A 197 4.25 2.17 5.98
C ASN A 197 5.62 1.54 5.67
N GLY A 198 6.67 1.87 6.42
CA GLY A 198 7.98 1.23 6.37
C GLY A 198 7.92 -0.26 6.73
N VAL A 199 7.13 -0.64 7.75
CA VAL A 199 6.88 -2.05 8.08
C VAL A 199 6.25 -2.78 6.89
N ARG A 200 5.27 -2.16 6.21
CA ARG A 200 4.68 -2.75 4.99
C ARG A 200 5.69 -2.94 3.88
N ALA A 201 6.59 -1.97 3.67
CA ALA A 201 7.66 -2.10 2.69
C ALA A 201 8.56 -3.30 3.01
N VAL A 202 8.98 -3.44 4.27
CA VAL A 202 9.82 -4.57 4.71
C VAL A 202 9.10 -5.90 4.48
N LEU A 203 7.84 -6.04 4.90
CA LEU A 203 7.08 -7.29 4.73
C LEU A 203 6.92 -7.67 3.26
N MET A 204 6.55 -6.70 2.41
CA MET A 204 6.44 -6.89 0.97
C MET A 204 7.78 -7.29 0.35
N GLY A 205 8.86 -6.59 0.72
CA GLY A 205 10.21 -6.84 0.23
C GLY A 205 10.74 -8.21 0.65
N LEU A 206 10.55 -8.60 1.91
CA LEU A 206 10.89 -9.93 2.41
C LEU A 206 10.13 -11.02 1.65
N GLY A 207 8.84 -10.83 1.37
CA GLY A 207 8.07 -11.75 0.53
C GLY A 207 8.67 -11.91 -0.87
N GLY A 208 9.05 -10.81 -1.52
CA GLY A 208 9.74 -10.84 -2.81
C GLY A 208 11.11 -11.53 -2.77
N VAL A 209 11.92 -11.25 -1.75
CA VAL A 209 13.26 -11.86 -1.56
C VAL A 209 13.14 -13.36 -1.28
N VAL A 210 12.23 -13.78 -0.41
CA VAL A 210 11.97 -15.21 -0.13
C VAL A 210 11.48 -15.91 -1.38
N GLY A 211 10.59 -15.30 -2.16
CA GLY A 211 10.11 -15.84 -3.43
C GLY A 211 11.23 -16.01 -4.46
N LEU A 212 12.12 -15.01 -4.57
CA LEU A 212 13.30 -15.05 -5.44
C LEU A 212 14.28 -16.13 -5.01
N TRP A 213 14.64 -16.17 -3.73
CA TRP A 213 15.52 -17.19 -3.18
C TRP A 213 14.96 -18.59 -3.43
N THR A 214 13.66 -18.79 -3.18
CA THR A 214 12.98 -20.07 -3.42
C THR A 214 12.98 -20.47 -4.89
N ALA A 215 12.94 -19.52 -5.82
CA ALA A 215 13.02 -19.80 -7.25
C ALA A 215 14.44 -20.15 -7.72
N LEU A 216 15.47 -19.59 -7.08
CA LEU A 216 16.88 -19.80 -7.43
C LEU A 216 17.48 -21.05 -6.77
N ALA A 217 17.07 -21.39 -5.55
CA ALA A 217 17.57 -22.53 -4.79
C ALA A 217 16.96 -23.88 -5.24
N ALA A 218 16.39 -23.93 -6.44
CA ALA A 218 15.29 -24.81 -6.82
C ALA A 218 15.60 -25.70 -8.02
#